data_AF-A0A3T0Y3P9-F1
#
_entry.id   AF-A0A3T0Y3P9-F1
#
_cell.length_a   1.000
_cell.length_b   1.000
_cell.length_c   1.000
_cell.angle_alpha   90.00
_cell.angle_beta   90.00
_cell.angle_gamma   90.00
#
_symmetry.space_group_name_H-M   'P 1'
#
loop_
_entity.id
_entity.type
_entity.pdbx_description
1 polymer ?
#
loop_
_entity_poly.entity_id
_entity_poly.type
_entity_poly.pdbx_seq_one_letter_code
_entity_poly.pdbx_strand_id
1 'polypeptide(L)'
;MRTGLDTRFAVLAAGVLLLAGCGSEAIDAATAGDLQAEVRTIASTAAAGDPAGAIVLAQRLKGEVDDARAAGAVTEDRAALIGMRIDAVIASLDAGRVPADAIPPASAPSEDAPAGEAPEEGATGEGPAEQTPADPVPAPAEGPADPAPAPVETPEPEAPAPAPAPVEEGDGEGGDTGDDTGPENTGADPAPGDSGGNAADKAEQQHRAEEKAREAAEKAAEKARDKDKGGNGGD
;
A
#
# COMPACT_ATOMS: atom_id res chain seq x y z
N MET A 1 21.12 50.10 -3.01
CA MET A 1 20.84 48.96 -3.91
C MET A 1 20.24 47.83 -3.07
N ARG A 2 18.91 47.70 -3.07
CA ARG A 2 18.13 46.67 -2.35
C ARG A 2 16.88 46.41 -3.20
N THR A 3 17.00 45.51 -4.16
CA THR A 3 15.90 45.07 -5.03
C THR A 3 16.30 43.71 -5.58
N GLY A 4 15.78 42.62 -5.02
CA GLY A 4 16.12 41.29 -5.55
C GLY A 4 15.64 40.05 -4.80
N LEU A 5 14.91 40.13 -3.69
CA LEU A 5 14.45 38.93 -2.96
C LEU A 5 12.94 38.63 -3.04
N ASP A 6 12.11 39.54 -3.58
CA ASP A 6 10.65 39.41 -3.45
C ASP A 6 9.96 38.54 -4.52
N THR A 7 10.64 38.12 -5.59
CA THR A 7 10.00 37.41 -6.72
C THR A 7 9.93 35.89 -6.56
N ARG A 8 10.60 35.30 -5.56
CA ARG A 8 10.63 33.83 -5.38
C ARG A 8 9.54 33.28 -4.47
N PHE A 9 8.86 34.12 -3.69
CA PHE A 9 7.79 33.67 -2.78
C PHE A 9 6.41 33.63 -3.45
N ALA A 10 6.18 34.37 -4.53
CA ALA A 10 4.88 34.43 -5.19
C ALA A 10 4.50 33.15 -5.97
N VAL A 11 5.49 32.31 -6.34
CA VAL A 11 5.24 31.07 -7.11
C VAL A 11 4.77 29.92 -6.21
N LEU A 12 5.08 29.93 -4.91
CA LEU A 12 4.71 28.86 -3.99
C LEU A 12 3.22 28.85 -3.60
N ALA A 13 2.55 30.00 -3.63
CA ALA A 13 1.14 30.09 -3.25
C ALA A 13 0.16 29.55 -4.31
N ALA A 14 0.55 29.55 -5.60
CA ALA A 14 -0.31 29.07 -6.68
C ALA A 14 -0.34 27.53 -6.84
N GLY A 15 0.65 26.82 -6.30
CA GLY A 15 0.71 25.36 -6.37
C GLY A 15 -0.24 24.64 -5.39
N VAL A 16 -0.58 25.28 -4.26
CA VAL A 16 -1.40 24.66 -3.21
C VAL A 16 -2.88 24.60 -3.58
N LEU A 17 -3.39 25.56 -4.36
CA LEU A 17 -4.81 25.55 -4.81
C LEU A 17 -5.10 24.51 -5.90
N LEU A 18 -4.10 24.02 -6.63
CA LEU A 18 -4.26 22.93 -7.60
C LEU A 18 -4.37 21.54 -6.94
N LEU A 19 -3.93 21.40 -5.68
CA LEU A 19 -4.11 20.15 -4.92
C LEU A 19 -5.51 20.01 -4.30
N ALA A 20 -6.23 21.12 -4.06
CA ALA A 20 -7.58 21.10 -3.50
C ALA A 20 -8.68 20.95 -4.57
N GLY A 21 -8.33 20.90 -5.87
CA GLY A 21 -9.26 21.01 -7.00
C GLY A 21 -9.35 19.79 -7.94
N CYS A 22 -8.70 18.66 -7.62
CA CYS A 22 -8.89 17.38 -8.32
C CYS A 22 -9.56 16.40 -7.38
N GLY A 23 -10.85 16.66 -7.11
CA GLY A 23 -11.72 15.88 -6.24
C GLY A 23 -11.98 14.48 -6.77
N SER A 24 -10.99 13.59 -6.59
CA SER A 24 -11.29 12.18 -6.44
C SER A 24 -11.73 11.99 -5.00
N GLU A 25 -12.86 11.31 -4.82
CA GLU A 25 -13.51 11.01 -3.55
C GLU A 25 -12.51 10.83 -2.40
N ALA A 26 -12.81 11.40 -1.24
CA ALA A 26 -11.94 11.24 -0.08
C ALA A 26 -11.82 9.74 0.23
N ILE A 27 -10.60 9.22 0.24
CA ILE A 27 -10.36 7.91 0.86
C ILE A 27 -10.66 8.09 2.34
N ASP A 28 -11.30 7.08 2.92
CA ASP A 28 -11.45 6.97 4.37
C ASP A 28 -10.10 7.18 5.09
N ALA A 29 -10.09 8.05 6.12
CA ALA A 29 -8.84 8.47 6.74
C ALA A 29 -8.07 7.30 7.38
N ALA A 30 -8.76 6.28 7.89
CA ALA A 30 -8.12 5.09 8.44
C ALA A 30 -7.44 4.29 7.33
N THR A 31 -8.17 4.02 6.24
CA THR A 31 -7.64 3.34 5.04
C THR A 31 -6.40 4.06 4.49
N ALA A 32 -6.43 5.40 4.41
CA ALA A 32 -5.28 6.18 3.98
C ALA A 32 -4.06 6.02 4.91
N GLY A 33 -4.30 5.98 6.22
CA GLY A 33 -3.25 5.76 7.23
C GLY A 33 -2.58 4.40 7.09
N ASP A 34 -3.37 3.35 6.89
CA ASP A 34 -2.88 1.98 6.71
C ASP A 34 -2.03 1.84 5.44
N LEU A 35 -2.52 2.36 4.30
CA LEU A 35 -1.77 2.37 3.04
C LEU A 35 -0.43 3.10 3.17
N GLN A 36 -0.39 4.22 3.90
CA GLN A 36 0.85 4.97 4.14
C GLN A 36 1.83 4.21 5.04
N ALA A 37 1.33 3.51 6.06
CA ALA A 37 2.15 2.70 6.95
C ALA A 37 2.81 1.52 6.19
N GLU A 38 2.06 0.86 5.32
CA GLU A 38 2.58 -0.23 4.48
C GLU A 38 3.64 0.26 3.49
N VAL A 39 3.42 1.39 2.82
CA VAL A 39 4.43 2.00 1.92
C VAL A 39 5.73 2.31 2.67
N ARG A 40 5.65 2.82 3.91
CA ARG A 40 6.83 3.06 4.76
C ARG A 40 7.55 1.75 5.09
N THR A 41 6.81 0.69 5.37
CA THR A 41 7.36 -0.64 5.69
C THR A 41 8.06 -1.26 4.48
N ILE A 42 7.48 -1.16 3.28
CA ILE A 42 8.11 -1.59 2.02
C ILE A 42 9.43 -0.85 1.80
N ALA A 43 9.42 0.49 1.96
CA ALA A 43 10.60 1.31 1.77
C ALA A 43 11.72 0.97 2.79
N SER A 44 11.37 0.76 4.06
CA SER A 44 12.32 0.35 5.10
C SER A 44 12.92 -1.03 4.82
N THR A 45 12.11 -1.97 4.32
CA THR A 45 12.56 -3.33 3.98
C THR A 45 13.52 -3.31 2.78
N ALA A 46 13.19 -2.54 1.75
CA ALA A 46 14.08 -2.33 0.60
C ALA A 46 15.40 -1.66 1.00
N ALA A 47 15.34 -0.62 1.86
CA ALA A 47 16.52 0.07 2.37
C ALA A 47 17.42 -0.82 3.25
N ALA A 48 16.85 -1.83 3.91
CA ALA A 48 17.59 -2.86 4.65
C ALA A 48 18.32 -3.86 3.74
N GLY A 49 18.26 -3.70 2.42
CA GLY A 49 18.89 -4.60 1.46
C GLY A 49 18.08 -5.87 1.19
N ASP A 50 16.78 -5.89 1.54
CA ASP A 50 15.87 -7.00 1.26
C ASP A 50 14.83 -6.64 0.19
N PRO A 51 15.22 -6.59 -1.10
CA PRO A 51 14.27 -6.40 -2.19
C PRO A 51 13.32 -7.60 -2.37
N ALA A 52 13.60 -8.75 -1.73
CA ALA A 52 12.70 -9.91 -1.70
C ALA A 52 11.52 -9.71 -0.77
N GLY A 53 11.78 -9.38 0.48
CA GLY A 53 10.74 -8.97 1.43
C GLY A 53 9.94 -7.79 0.92
N ALA A 54 10.60 -6.77 0.36
CA ALA A 54 9.90 -5.58 -0.16
C ALA A 54 8.92 -5.90 -1.31
N ILE A 55 9.26 -6.82 -2.22
CA ILE A 55 8.36 -7.24 -3.30
C ILE A 55 7.14 -8.01 -2.76
N VAL A 56 7.33 -8.91 -1.78
CA VAL A 56 6.23 -9.64 -1.14
C VAL A 56 5.27 -8.67 -0.45
N LEU A 57 5.79 -7.68 0.28
CA LEU A 57 5.00 -6.65 0.93
C LEU A 57 4.22 -5.79 -0.11
N ALA A 58 4.86 -5.41 -1.22
CA ALA A 58 4.20 -4.67 -2.29
C ALA A 58 3.06 -5.46 -2.95
N GLN A 59 3.23 -6.78 -3.15
CA GLN A 59 2.15 -7.64 -3.66
C GLN A 59 0.99 -7.76 -2.66
N ARG A 60 1.30 -7.84 -1.35
CA ARG A 60 0.27 -7.83 -0.31
C ARG A 60 -0.52 -6.53 -0.31
N LEU A 61 0.17 -5.39 -0.38
CA LEU A 61 -0.44 -4.06 -0.48
C LEU A 61 -1.36 -3.94 -1.71
N LYS A 62 -0.99 -4.55 -2.85
CA LYS A 62 -1.85 -4.61 -4.03
C LYS A 62 -3.18 -5.33 -3.73
N GLY A 63 -3.12 -6.47 -3.03
CA GLY A 63 -4.31 -7.18 -2.58
C GLY A 63 -5.19 -6.34 -1.65
N GLU A 64 -4.57 -5.65 -0.68
CA GLU A 64 -5.30 -4.77 0.25
C GLU A 64 -6.01 -3.61 -0.48
N VAL A 65 -5.40 -3.05 -1.54
CA VAL A 65 -6.04 -2.02 -2.39
C VAL A 65 -7.22 -2.60 -3.16
N ASP A 66 -7.09 -3.82 -3.70
CA ASP A 66 -8.17 -4.50 -4.41
C ASP A 66 -9.34 -4.85 -3.48
N ASP A 67 -9.05 -5.23 -2.24
CA ASP A 67 -10.05 -5.49 -1.19
C ASP A 67 -10.75 -4.19 -0.75
N ALA A 68 -10.00 -3.11 -0.53
CA ALA A 68 -10.56 -1.81 -0.18
C ALA A 68 -11.45 -1.25 -1.30
N ARG A 69 -11.10 -1.51 -2.56
CA ARG A 69 -11.95 -1.24 -3.72
C ARG A 69 -13.24 -2.07 -3.72
N ALA A 70 -13.13 -3.38 -3.47
CA ALA A 70 -14.29 -4.26 -3.39
C ALA A 70 -15.25 -3.88 -2.24
N ALA A 71 -14.70 -3.34 -1.14
CA ALA A 71 -15.46 -2.81 -0.02
C ALA A 71 -16.01 -1.39 -0.24
N GLY A 72 -15.67 -0.73 -1.36
CA GLY A 72 -16.07 0.65 -1.65
C GLY A 72 -15.34 1.73 -0.85
N ALA A 73 -14.31 1.37 -0.08
CA ALA A 73 -13.46 2.32 0.65
C ALA A 73 -12.52 3.10 -0.29
N VAL A 74 -12.25 2.55 -1.48
CA VAL A 74 -11.48 3.20 -2.55
C VAL A 74 -12.27 3.10 -3.86
N THR A 75 -12.33 4.18 -4.62
CA THR A 75 -12.98 4.17 -5.95
C THR A 75 -12.17 3.33 -6.95
N GLU A 76 -12.85 2.74 -7.94
CA GLU A 76 -12.24 1.90 -8.98
C GLU A 76 -11.03 2.58 -9.66
N ASP A 77 -11.22 3.81 -10.17
CA ASP A 77 -10.18 4.57 -10.85
C ASP A 77 -8.96 4.82 -9.96
N ARG A 78 -9.20 5.08 -8.67
CA ARG A 78 -8.14 5.33 -7.71
C ARG A 78 -7.39 4.06 -7.37
N ALA A 79 -8.09 2.94 -7.17
CA ALA A 79 -7.48 1.63 -6.95
C ALA A 79 -6.63 1.21 -8.15
N ALA A 80 -7.11 1.41 -9.38
CA ALA A 80 -6.34 1.14 -10.60
C ALA A 80 -5.06 1.98 -10.67
N LEU A 81 -5.14 3.27 -10.34
CA LEU A 81 -3.97 4.16 -10.31
C LEU A 81 -2.95 3.73 -9.25
N ILE A 82 -3.42 3.38 -8.05
CA ILE A 82 -2.56 2.87 -6.96
C ILE A 82 -1.91 1.56 -7.39
N GLY A 83 -2.67 0.61 -7.94
CA GLY A 83 -2.19 -0.68 -8.43
C GLY A 83 -1.09 -0.53 -9.49
N MET A 84 -1.27 0.34 -10.48
CA MET A 84 -0.24 0.63 -11.49
C MET A 84 1.06 1.16 -10.87
N ARG A 85 0.96 2.02 -9.84
CA ARG A 85 2.15 2.54 -9.13
C ARG A 85 2.84 1.45 -8.32
N ILE A 86 2.09 0.57 -7.67
CA ILE A 86 2.65 -0.59 -6.95
C ILE A 86 3.37 -1.52 -7.93
N ASP A 87 2.80 -1.80 -9.09
CA ASP A 87 3.44 -2.61 -10.13
C ASP A 87 4.77 -2.00 -10.62
N ALA A 88 4.82 -0.66 -10.78
CA ALA A 88 6.05 0.04 -11.12
C ALA A 88 7.13 -0.08 -10.01
N VAL A 89 6.73 -0.05 -8.74
CA VAL A 89 7.64 -0.28 -7.60
C VAL A 89 8.18 -1.70 -7.61
N ILE A 90 7.31 -2.71 -7.82
CA ILE A 90 7.73 -4.11 -7.91
C ILE A 90 8.74 -4.30 -9.05
N ALA A 91 8.45 -3.76 -10.24
CA ALA A 91 9.35 -3.83 -11.38
C ALA A 91 10.70 -3.15 -11.09
N SER A 92 10.70 -2.01 -10.38
CA SER A 92 11.93 -1.30 -10.01
C SER A 92 12.76 -2.08 -8.98
N LEU A 93 12.11 -2.69 -7.99
CA LEU A 93 12.76 -3.55 -6.99
C LEU A 93 13.35 -4.81 -7.63
N ASP A 94 12.67 -5.40 -8.60
CA ASP A 94 13.13 -6.59 -9.32
C ASP A 94 14.34 -6.26 -10.23
N ALA A 95 14.28 -5.14 -10.96
CA ALA A 95 15.40 -4.64 -11.76
C ALA A 95 16.64 -4.32 -10.90
N GLY A 96 16.45 -3.86 -9.65
CA GLY A 96 17.53 -3.61 -8.69
C GLY A 96 18.21 -4.88 -8.16
N ARG A 97 17.64 -6.07 -8.39
CA ARG A 97 18.26 -7.35 -7.98
C ARG A 97 19.33 -7.86 -8.93
N VAL A 98 19.57 -7.19 -10.06
CA VAL A 98 20.66 -7.59 -10.96
C VAL A 98 21.95 -7.63 -10.13
N PRO A 99 22.59 -8.81 -10.00
CA PRO A 99 23.70 -9.00 -9.08
C PRO A 99 24.80 -7.99 -9.39
N ALA A 100 25.35 -7.36 -8.35
CA ALA A 100 26.43 -6.38 -8.42
C ALA A 100 27.74 -6.92 -9.03
N ASP A 101 27.78 -8.20 -9.43
CA ASP A 101 28.82 -8.81 -10.26
C ASP A 101 28.75 -8.38 -11.73
N ALA A 102 27.68 -7.70 -12.15
CA ALA A 102 27.69 -6.89 -13.35
C ALA A 102 28.59 -5.68 -13.10
N ILE A 103 29.89 -5.84 -13.43
CA ILE A 103 30.86 -4.74 -13.56
C ILE A 103 30.10 -3.58 -14.21
N PRO A 104 29.94 -2.42 -13.53
CA PRO A 104 29.29 -1.29 -14.15
C PRO A 104 30.02 -1.04 -15.47
N PRO A 105 29.33 -0.87 -16.61
CA PRO A 105 30.01 -0.41 -17.81
C PRO A 105 30.72 0.86 -17.36
N ALA A 106 32.06 0.82 -17.36
CA ALA A 106 32.88 1.96 -16.98
C ALA A 106 32.28 3.14 -17.72
N SER A 107 31.73 4.10 -16.98
CA SER A 107 31.14 5.29 -17.57
C SER A 107 32.24 5.87 -18.45
N ALA A 108 32.12 5.69 -19.76
CA ALA A 108 33.05 6.28 -20.68
C ALA A 108 32.99 7.78 -20.36
N PRO A 109 34.14 8.44 -20.13
CA PRO A 109 34.14 9.88 -19.99
C PRO A 109 33.40 10.45 -21.20
N SER A 110 32.43 11.33 -20.97
CA SER A 110 31.81 12.14 -22.02
C SER A 110 32.88 13.05 -22.63
N GLU A 111 33.72 12.49 -23.49
CA GLU A 111 34.41 13.19 -24.56
C GLU A 111 33.44 13.23 -25.73
N ASP A 112 32.82 14.38 -25.96
CA ASP A 112 32.87 15.11 -27.23
C ASP A 112 31.76 16.18 -27.20
N ALA A 113 32.16 17.38 -26.82
CA ALA A 113 31.42 18.59 -27.14
C ALA A 113 31.79 18.97 -28.59
N PRO A 114 30.83 19.09 -29.53
CA PRO A 114 31.12 19.77 -30.77
C PRO A 114 31.19 21.27 -30.50
N ALA A 115 32.40 21.80 -30.61
CA ALA A 115 32.69 23.21 -30.77
C ALA A 115 32.29 23.71 -32.17
N GLY A 116 31.77 24.94 -32.24
CA GLY A 116 31.57 25.73 -33.47
C GLY A 116 30.13 26.25 -33.57
N GLU A 117 29.83 27.55 -33.56
CA GLU A 117 30.58 28.74 -33.98
C GLU A 117 30.25 29.95 -33.10
N ALA A 118 31.27 30.79 -32.85
CA ALA A 118 31.16 32.12 -32.23
C ALA A 118 30.79 33.19 -33.28
N PRO A 119 30.43 34.41 -32.84
CA PRO A 119 31.41 35.49 -32.96
C PRO A 119 31.56 36.35 -31.69
N GLU A 120 32.83 36.49 -31.24
CA GLU A 120 33.62 37.74 -31.17
C GLU A 120 32.82 39.02 -30.76
N GLU A 121 33.14 39.84 -29.76
CA GLU A 121 34.42 40.33 -29.24
C GLU A 121 34.13 41.13 -27.94
N GLY A 122 35.00 41.11 -26.94
CA GLY A 122 34.76 41.95 -25.76
C GLY A 122 35.68 41.85 -24.53
N ALA A 123 36.99 41.83 -24.75
CA ALA A 123 38.00 42.49 -23.89
C ALA A 123 38.19 42.05 -22.41
N THR A 124 39.36 41.43 -22.20
CA THR A 124 40.39 41.73 -21.17
C THR A 124 40.05 41.67 -19.67
N GLY A 125 40.84 40.89 -18.92
CA GLY A 125 41.05 41.17 -17.50
C GLY A 125 41.63 40.02 -16.70
N GLU A 126 42.91 40.12 -16.38
CA GLU A 126 43.76 39.20 -15.61
C GLU A 126 43.26 38.90 -14.18
N GLY A 127 43.65 37.72 -13.65
CA GLY A 127 43.82 37.54 -12.21
C GLY A 127 43.46 36.17 -11.63
N PRO A 128 44.43 35.35 -11.15
CA PRO A 128 44.16 34.17 -10.34
C PRO A 128 43.77 34.61 -8.92
N ALA A 129 42.50 34.49 -8.56
CA ALA A 129 42.03 34.74 -7.20
C ALA A 129 41.96 33.42 -6.42
N GLU A 130 42.88 33.35 -5.46
CA GLU A 130 42.91 32.56 -4.22
C GLU A 130 41.69 31.69 -3.90
N GLN A 131 41.99 30.41 -3.61
CA GLN A 131 41.16 29.55 -2.79
C GLN A 131 40.87 30.26 -1.46
N THR A 132 39.64 30.74 -1.31
CA THR A 132 39.16 31.25 -0.03
C THR A 132 38.89 30.05 0.90
N PRO A 133 39.36 30.09 2.16
CA PRO A 133 39.11 29.04 3.15
C PRO A 133 37.62 28.78 3.33
N ALA A 134 37.27 27.52 3.57
CA ALA A 134 35.94 27.05 3.93
C ALA A 134 35.27 28.00 4.92
N ASP A 135 34.16 28.60 4.47
CA ASP A 135 33.24 29.34 5.32
C ASP A 135 32.72 28.37 6.41
N PRO A 136 32.74 28.74 7.69
CA PRO A 136 32.19 27.90 8.75
C PRO A 136 30.70 27.67 8.47
N VAL A 137 30.33 26.40 8.32
CA VAL A 137 28.93 25.96 8.27
C VAL A 137 28.20 26.68 9.41
N PRO A 138 27.20 27.54 9.11
CA PRO A 138 26.44 28.18 10.16
C PRO A 138 25.80 27.08 11.00
N ALA A 139 26.04 27.12 12.30
CA ALA A 139 25.35 26.27 13.25
C ALA A 139 23.84 26.33 12.94
N PRO A 140 23.11 25.20 13.03
CA PRO A 140 21.68 25.16 12.80
C PRO A 140 21.05 26.27 13.63
N ALA A 141 20.45 27.26 12.95
CA ALA A 141 19.63 28.24 13.64
C ALA A 141 18.56 27.43 14.37
N GLU A 142 18.60 27.48 15.70
CA GLU A 142 17.51 27.02 16.54
C GLU A 142 16.26 27.73 16.05
N GLY A 143 15.45 27.00 15.27
CA GLY A 143 14.17 27.50 14.82
C GLY A 143 13.35 27.92 16.04
N PRO A 144 12.43 28.88 15.89
CA PRO A 144 11.53 29.26 16.95
C PRO A 144 10.93 27.99 17.55
N ALA A 145 11.10 27.82 18.86
CA ALA A 145 10.54 26.71 19.61
C ALA A 145 9.09 26.54 19.18
N ASP A 146 8.80 25.37 18.61
CA ASP A 146 7.46 24.95 18.27
C ASP A 146 6.58 25.24 19.50
N PRO A 147 5.51 26.06 19.39
CA PRO A 147 4.64 26.30 20.51
C PRO A 147 4.16 24.94 21.00
N ALA A 148 4.56 24.59 22.23
CA ALA A 148 4.17 23.34 22.86
C ALA A 148 2.66 23.14 22.60
N PRO A 149 2.25 21.98 22.05
CA PRO A 149 0.85 21.74 21.77
C PRO A 149 0.07 22.05 23.04
N ALA A 150 -0.94 22.92 22.91
CA ALA A 150 -1.85 23.17 24.01
C ALA A 150 -2.33 21.81 24.54
N PRO A 151 -2.39 21.62 25.87
CA PRO A 151 -2.86 20.37 26.43
C PRO A 151 -4.22 20.08 25.81
N VAL A 152 -4.25 19.02 25.00
CA VAL A 152 -5.50 18.45 24.50
C VAL A 152 -6.25 18.06 25.76
N GLU A 153 -7.36 18.75 26.03
CA GLU A 153 -8.28 18.31 27.07
C GLU A 153 -8.63 16.87 26.74
N THR A 154 -8.12 15.95 27.56
CA THR A 154 -8.51 14.55 27.49
C THR A 154 -10.01 14.54 27.69
N PRO A 155 -10.82 14.12 26.70
CA PRO A 155 -12.25 14.04 26.90
C PRO A 155 -12.49 13.17 28.13
N GLU A 156 -13.21 13.73 29.11
CA GLU A 156 -13.71 13.00 30.25
C GLU A 156 -14.39 11.74 29.71
N PRO A 157 -14.00 10.53 30.16
CA PRO A 157 -14.55 9.30 29.61
C PRO A 157 -16.06 9.33 29.79
N GLU A 158 -16.79 9.44 28.67
CA GLU A 158 -18.24 9.29 28.67
C GLU A 158 -18.56 7.96 29.34
N ALA A 159 -19.42 8.02 30.35
CA ALA A 159 -19.87 6.84 31.06
C ALA A 159 -20.39 5.81 30.03
N PRO A 160 -20.02 4.52 30.18
CA PRO A 160 -20.41 3.49 29.23
C PRO A 160 -21.91 3.52 29.03
N ALA A 161 -22.34 3.56 27.77
CA ALA A 161 -23.73 3.41 27.40
C ALA A 161 -24.30 2.13 28.06
N PRO A 162 -25.56 2.15 28.52
CA PRO A 162 -26.18 0.99 29.13
C PRO A 162 -26.07 -0.21 28.18
N ALA A 163 -25.62 -1.34 28.72
CA ALA A 163 -25.49 -2.58 27.96
C ALA A 163 -26.83 -2.91 27.27
N PRO A 164 -26.81 -3.34 25.99
CA PRO A 164 -28.01 -3.82 25.33
C PRO A 164 -28.59 -4.99 26.13
N ALA A 165 -29.90 -4.99 26.33
CA ALA A 165 -30.61 -6.09 26.98
C ALA A 165 -30.33 -7.40 26.23
N PRO A 166 -30.19 -8.54 26.94
CA PRO A 166 -30.04 -9.84 26.31
C PRO A 166 -31.24 -10.09 25.39
N VAL A 167 -30.96 -10.31 24.11
CA VAL A 167 -31.94 -10.84 23.17
C VAL A 167 -32.12 -12.31 23.48
N GLU A 168 -33.35 -12.69 23.83
CA GLU A 168 -33.74 -14.07 24.08
C GLU A 168 -33.47 -14.91 22.82
N GLU A 169 -32.73 -16.00 23.02
CA GLU A 169 -32.50 -17.05 22.03
C GLU A 169 -33.85 -17.70 21.71
N GLY A 170 -34.29 -17.50 20.47
CA GLY A 170 -35.43 -18.23 19.92
C GLY A 170 -35.00 -19.64 19.55
N ASP A 171 -35.39 -20.61 20.38
CA ASP A 171 -35.44 -22.04 20.07
C ASP A 171 -36.21 -22.27 18.76
N GLY A 172 -35.46 -22.50 17.67
CA GLY A 172 -35.96 -22.85 16.35
C GLY A 172 -35.92 -24.36 16.13
N GLU A 173 -36.94 -25.03 16.64
CA GLU A 173 -37.22 -26.45 16.48
C GLU A 173 -37.77 -26.79 15.07
N GLY A 174 -37.31 -27.92 14.50
CA GLY A 174 -37.91 -28.62 13.36
C GLY A 174 -37.46 -28.08 11.99
N GLY A 175 -36.89 -28.84 11.05
CA GLY A 175 -37.02 -30.26 10.75
C GLY A 175 -37.44 -30.36 9.28
N ASP A 176 -36.61 -30.92 8.40
CA ASP A 176 -37.11 -31.55 7.17
C ASP A 176 -36.06 -32.51 6.60
N THR A 177 -36.38 -33.80 6.71
CA THR A 177 -35.79 -34.90 5.97
C THR A 177 -36.45 -34.94 4.59
N GLY A 178 -35.73 -34.54 3.55
CA GLY A 178 -36.16 -34.64 2.16
C GLY A 178 -35.11 -35.36 1.31
N ASP A 179 -35.36 -36.64 1.07
CA ASP A 179 -34.68 -37.51 0.12
C ASP A 179 -35.01 -37.12 -1.35
N ASP A 180 -34.50 -37.89 -2.30
CA ASP A 180 -34.95 -38.01 -3.70
C ASP A 180 -34.34 -37.11 -4.81
N THR A 181 -33.36 -37.73 -5.49
CA THR A 181 -33.27 -37.95 -6.96
C THR A 181 -33.12 -36.78 -7.95
N GLY A 182 -32.16 -36.94 -8.88
CA GLY A 182 -31.94 -36.08 -10.05
C GLY A 182 -33.11 -36.05 -11.06
N PRO A 183 -32.98 -35.39 -12.23
CA PRO A 183 -31.97 -35.75 -13.22
C PRO A 183 -31.31 -34.56 -13.96
N GLU A 184 -30.31 -34.94 -14.74
CA GLU A 184 -29.59 -34.25 -15.81
C GLU A 184 -30.36 -33.05 -16.43
N ASN A 185 -29.72 -31.88 -16.43
CA ASN A 185 -30.20 -30.75 -17.21
C ASN A 185 -29.10 -30.15 -18.09
N THR A 186 -29.52 -29.95 -19.32
CA THR A 186 -28.77 -29.76 -20.55
C THR A 186 -28.01 -28.44 -20.61
N GLY A 187 -26.89 -28.46 -21.34
CA GLY A 187 -26.06 -27.31 -21.63
C GLY A 187 -26.87 -26.08 -22.05
N ALA A 188 -26.72 -25.03 -21.26
CA ALA A 188 -26.98 -23.66 -21.66
C ALA A 188 -25.76 -22.85 -21.23
N ASP A 189 -25.11 -22.22 -22.21
CA ASP A 189 -24.05 -21.24 -22.02
C ASP A 189 -24.35 -20.30 -20.86
N PRO A 190 -23.45 -20.16 -19.87
CA PRO A 190 -23.60 -19.10 -18.89
C PRO A 190 -23.26 -17.77 -19.58
N ALA A 191 -24.30 -17.02 -19.93
CA ALA A 191 -24.16 -15.58 -20.05
C ALA A 191 -23.59 -15.04 -18.73
N PRO A 192 -22.61 -14.12 -18.75
CA PRO A 192 -22.06 -13.53 -17.53
C PRO A 192 -23.16 -12.66 -16.89
N GLY A 193 -23.89 -13.26 -15.96
CA GLY A 193 -24.86 -12.59 -15.13
C GLY A 193 -24.15 -11.76 -14.09
N ASP A 194 -24.17 -10.44 -14.30
CA ASP A 194 -23.97 -9.39 -13.32
C ASP A 194 -24.79 -9.70 -12.06
N SER A 195 -24.15 -10.36 -11.08
CA SER A 195 -24.71 -10.59 -9.75
C SER A 195 -24.09 -9.55 -8.84
N GLY A 196 -24.80 -8.43 -8.68
CA GLY A 196 -24.60 -7.47 -7.58
C GLY A 196 -24.93 -8.13 -6.24
N GLY A 197 -24.12 -9.13 -5.86
CA GLY A 197 -24.12 -9.71 -4.53
C GLY A 197 -23.62 -8.65 -3.56
N ASN A 198 -24.48 -8.31 -2.61
CA ASN A 198 -24.18 -7.36 -1.54
C ASN A 198 -22.89 -7.81 -0.84
N ALA A 199 -21.95 -6.92 -0.60
CA ALA A 199 -20.62 -7.29 -0.06
C ALA A 199 -20.69 -8.06 1.28
N ALA A 200 -21.80 -7.90 2.02
CA ALA A 200 -22.11 -8.66 3.22
C ALA A 200 -22.28 -10.18 2.96
N ASP A 201 -22.98 -10.57 1.88
CA ASP A 201 -23.19 -11.98 1.54
C ASP A 201 -21.88 -12.69 1.16
N LYS A 202 -20.92 -11.95 0.58
CA LYS A 202 -19.61 -12.49 0.21
C LYS A 202 -18.77 -12.83 1.45
N ALA A 203 -18.80 -11.98 2.48
CA ALA A 203 -18.08 -12.22 3.72
C ALA A 203 -18.64 -13.44 4.47
N GLU A 204 -19.97 -13.59 4.51
CA GLU A 204 -20.61 -14.74 5.14
C GLU A 204 -20.32 -16.05 4.37
N GLN A 205 -20.31 -15.98 3.03
CA GLN A 205 -19.96 -17.13 2.20
C GLN A 205 -18.49 -17.55 2.36
N GLN A 206 -17.58 -16.59 2.53
CA GLN A 206 -16.18 -16.88 2.82
C GLN A 206 -15.99 -17.53 4.19
N HIS A 207 -16.65 -17.02 5.24
CA HIS A 207 -16.59 -17.61 6.58
C HIS A 207 -17.11 -19.06 6.57
N ARG A 208 -18.23 -19.32 5.89
CA ARG A 208 -18.78 -20.66 5.74
C ARG A 208 -17.84 -21.60 4.96
N ALA A 209 -17.09 -21.09 3.99
CA ALA A 209 -16.10 -21.87 3.25
C ALA A 209 -14.88 -22.24 4.11
N GLU A 210 -14.37 -21.29 4.90
CA GLU A 210 -13.24 -21.51 5.82
C GLU A 210 -13.60 -22.48 6.95
N GLU A 211 -14.80 -22.36 7.51
CA GLU A 211 -15.30 -23.28 8.54
C GLU A 211 -15.39 -24.71 8.02
N LYS A 212 -15.93 -24.90 6.80
CA LYS A 212 -16.02 -26.21 6.16
C LYS A 212 -14.64 -26.80 5.84
N ALA A 213 -13.67 -25.96 5.47
CA ALA A 213 -12.30 -26.40 5.25
C ALA A 213 -11.64 -26.87 6.55
N ARG A 214 -11.90 -26.18 7.68
CA ARG A 214 -11.39 -26.55 9.00
C ARG A 214 -11.98 -27.86 9.49
N GLU A 215 -13.29 -28.06 9.34
CA GLU A 215 -13.96 -29.32 9.69
C GLU A 215 -13.41 -30.50 8.87
N ALA A 216 -13.20 -30.29 7.56
CA ALA A 216 -12.63 -31.32 6.70
C ALA A 216 -11.18 -31.69 7.10
N ALA A 217 -10.38 -30.69 7.49
CA ALA A 217 -9.02 -30.90 7.97
C ALA A 217 -8.99 -31.67 9.31
N GLU A 218 -9.89 -31.35 10.24
CA GLU A 218 -10.02 -32.05 11.53
C GLU A 218 -10.42 -33.51 11.32
N LYS A 219 -11.41 -33.77 10.46
CA LYS A 219 -11.84 -35.13 10.11
C LYS A 219 -10.75 -35.95 9.43
N ALA A 220 -9.93 -35.31 8.60
CA ALA A 220 -8.77 -35.96 7.99
C ALA A 220 -7.69 -36.30 9.03
N ALA A 221 -7.45 -35.42 9.99
CA ALA A 221 -6.50 -35.64 11.07
C ALA A 221 -6.96 -36.75 12.03
N GLU A 222 -8.26 -36.83 12.35
CA GLU A 222 -8.83 -37.90 13.15
C GLU A 222 -8.67 -39.27 12.46
N LYS A 223 -9.03 -39.35 11.18
CA LYS A 223 -8.86 -40.57 10.38
C LYS A 223 -7.40 -41.04 10.29
N ALA A 224 -6.45 -40.11 10.28
CA ALA A 224 -5.02 -40.43 10.30
C ALA A 224 -4.59 -41.03 11.66
N ARG A 225 -5.14 -40.53 12.78
CA ARG A 225 -4.86 -41.04 14.13
C ARG A 225 -5.43 -42.45 14.35
N ASP A 226 -6.63 -42.73 13.83
CA ASP A 226 -7.24 -44.05 13.95
C ASP A 226 -6.51 -45.12 13.12
N LYS A 227 -5.95 -44.73 11.97
CA LYS A 227 -5.16 -45.64 11.12
C LYS A 227 -3.87 -46.09 11.80
N ASP A 228 -3.25 -45.23 12.62
CA ASP A 228 -2.00 -45.55 13.33
C ASP A 228 -2.24 -46.53 14.49
N LYS A 229 -3.38 -46.42 15.19
CA LYS A 229 -3.73 -47.30 16.31
C LYS A 229 -4.20 -48.71 15.90
N GLY A 230 -4.66 -48.89 14.65
CA GLY A 230 -5.18 -50.16 14.15
C GLY A 230 -4.13 -51.16 13.62
N GLY A 231 -2.86 -50.78 13.51
CA GLY A 231 -1.84 -51.55 12.80
C GLY A 231 -0.97 -52.52 13.61
N ASN A 232 -1.01 -52.48 14.96
CA ASN A 232 -0.01 -53.19 15.78
C ASN A 232 -0.52 -54.48 16.43
N GLY A 233 -1.16 -55.35 15.64
CA GLY A 233 -1.75 -56.60 16.14
C GLY A 233 -1.63 -57.78 15.18
N GLY A 234 -0.45 -58.02 14.61
CA GLY A 234 -0.19 -59.19 13.77
C GLY A 234 1.30 -59.56 13.69
N ASP A 235 1.61 -60.71 14.28
CA ASP A 235 2.86 -61.52 14.27
C ASP A 235 4.04 -61.09 15.17
#